data_AF-A0A914LC25-F1
#
_entry.id   AF-A0A914LC25-F1
#
_cell.length_a   1.000
_cell.length_b   1.000
_cell.length_c   1.000
_cell.angle_alpha   90.00
_cell.angle_beta   90.00
_cell.angle_gamma   90.00
#
_symmetry.space_group_name_H-M   'P 1'
#
loop_
_entity.id
_entity.type
_entity.pdbx_description
1 polymer ?
#
loop_
_entity_poly.entity_id
_entity_poly.type
_entity_poly.pdbx_seq_one_letter_code
_entity_poly.pdbx_strand_id
1 'polypeptide(L)' 'MYEYAPRPTCSLQKPDCGSKYLFCDLSHVTPRCIAKARLGGNCRGFFKGEKVCYNGECVNNVCRGYPVNTY' A
#
# COMPACT_ATOMS: atom_id res chain seq x y z
N MET A 1 -16.59 -25.23 10.77
CA MET A 1 -15.16 -24.89 10.87
C MET A 1 -14.92 -23.60 10.09
N TYR A 2 -14.15 -22.67 10.63
CA TYR A 2 -13.70 -21.49 9.89
C TYR A 2 -12.27 -21.75 9.43
N GLU A 3 -12.02 -21.61 8.13
CA GLU A 3 -10.68 -21.68 7.55
C GLU A 3 -10.18 -20.26 7.25
N TYR A 4 -8.90 -20.02 7.53
CA TYR A 4 -8.27 -18.77 7.17
C TYR A 4 -8.06 -18.72 5.65
N ALA A 5 -8.47 -17.62 5.03
CA ALA A 5 -8.15 -17.38 3.63
C ALA A 5 -6.63 -17.31 3.44
N PRO A 6 -6.10 -17.89 2.35
CA PRO A 6 -4.68 -17.78 2.03
C PRO A 6 -4.29 -16.31 1.90
N ARG A 7 -3.09 -15.96 2.40
CA ARG A 7 -2.57 -14.58 2.28
C ARG A 7 -2.45 -14.22 0.79
N PRO A 8 -2.99 -13.07 0.35
CA PRO A 8 -2.84 -12.65 -1.03
C PRO A 8 -1.35 -12.44 -1.35
N THR A 9 -0.93 -12.98 -2.49
CA THR A 9 0.40 -12.79 -3.06
C THR A 9 0.34 -11.73 -4.15
N CYS A 10 1.41 -10.96 -4.29
CA CYS A 10 1.56 -9.97 -5.35
C CYS A 10 2.91 -10.15 -6.03
N SER A 11 3.11 -9.52 -7.18
CA SER A 11 4.37 -9.54 -7.91
C SER A 11 4.57 -8.23 -8.68
N LEU A 12 5.75 -8.03 -9.27
CA LEU A 12 6.01 -6.90 -10.16
C LEU A 12 5.03 -6.84 -11.35
N GLN A 13 4.61 -8.01 -11.86
CA GLN A 13 3.66 -8.12 -12.98
C GLN A 13 2.21 -7.94 -12.52
N LYS A 14 1.91 -8.28 -11.26
CA LYS A 14 0.60 -8.13 -10.65
C LYS A 14 0.73 -7.48 -9.25
N PRO A 15 0.87 -6.15 -9.18
CA PRO A 15 1.05 -5.44 -7.91
C PRO A 15 -0.26 -5.29 -7.12
N ASP A 16 -1.38 -5.78 -7.64
CA ASP A 16 -2.68 -5.67 -7.00
C ASP A 16 -2.92 -6.83 -6.02
N CYS A 17 -3.23 -6.47 -4.77
CA CYS A 17 -3.49 -7.39 -3.67
C CYS A 17 -4.98 -7.73 -3.48
N GLY A 18 -5.85 -7.28 -4.41
CA GLY A 18 -7.30 -7.51 -4.37
C GLY A 18 -8.05 -6.69 -3.33
N SER A 19 -7.40 -5.72 -2.67
CA SER A 19 -8.01 -4.89 -1.64
C SER A 19 -7.50 -3.45 -1.69
N LYS A 20 -8.44 -2.49 -1.60
CA LYS A 20 -8.11 -1.06 -1.55
C LYS A 20 -7.27 -0.67 -0.33
N TYR A 21 -7.28 -1.50 0.71
CA TYR A 21 -6.53 -1.30 1.96
C TYR A 21 -5.16 -1.98 1.96
N LEU A 22 -4.84 -2.77 0.94
CA LEU A 22 -3.55 -3.45 0.81
C LEU A 22 -2.74 -2.83 -0.32
N PHE A 23 -1.42 -2.88 -0.20
CA PHE A 23 -0.50 -2.58 -1.29
C PHE A 23 0.57 -3.66 -1.38
N CYS A 24 1.15 -3.81 -2.56
CA CYS A 24 2.26 -4.72 -2.75
C CYS A 24 3.57 -4.04 -2.36
N ASP A 25 4.26 -4.60 -1.37
CA ASP A 25 5.61 -4.23 -0.98
C ASP A 25 6.60 -4.91 -1.92
N LEU A 26 7.17 -4.13 -2.85
CA LEU A 26 8.16 -4.58 -3.84
C LEU A 26 9.59 -4.19 -3.43
N SER A 27 9.71 -3.48 -2.31
CA SER A 27 10.97 -2.99 -1.75
C SER A 27 11.76 -4.12 -1.07
N HIS A 28 11.12 -5.24 -0.75
CA HIS A 28 11.75 -6.44 -0.19
C HIS A 28 12.05 -7.51 -1.26
N VAL A 29 12.94 -8.45 -0.92
CA VAL A 29 13.34 -9.58 -1.80
C VAL A 29 12.15 -10.43 -2.22
N THR A 30 11.16 -10.59 -1.34
CA THR A 30 9.91 -11.29 -1.62
C THR A 30 8.74 -10.31 -1.63
N PRO A 31 8.05 -10.15 -2.78
CA PRO A 31 6.85 -9.34 -2.87
C PRO A 31 5.77 -9.84 -1.91
N ARG A 32 5.18 -8.93 -1.14
CA ARG A 32 4.11 -9.29 -0.20
C ARG A 32 3.05 -8.21 -0.10
N CYS A 33 1.82 -8.63 0.10
CA CYS A 33 0.71 -7.73 0.35
C CYS A 33 0.71 -7.27 1.81
N ILE A 34 0.79 -5.96 2.02
CA ILE A 34 0.77 -5.34 3.34
C ILE A 34 -0.29 -4.25 3.43
N ALA A 35 -0.70 -3.93 4.65
CA ALA A 35 -1.71 -2.91 4.89
C ALA A 35 -1.18 -1.51 4.56
N LYS A 36 -2.00 -0.72 3.87
CA LYS A 36 -1.72 0.69 3.61
C LYS A 36 -1.68 1.48 4.91
N ALA A 37 -0.78 2.45 4.94
CA ALA A 37 -0.71 3.42 6.01
C ALA A 37 -1.92 4.37 5.94
N ARG A 38 -2.50 4.64 7.11
CA ARG A 38 -3.50 5.71 7.27
C ARG A 38 -2.88 7.08 7.04
N LEU A 39 -3.72 8.11 6.83
CA LEU A 39 -3.26 9.50 6.83
C LEU A 39 -2.56 9.85 8.16
N GLY A 40 -1.43 10.55 8.07
CA GLY A 40 -0.52 10.80 9.19
C GLY A 40 0.40 9.62 9.53
N GLY A 41 0.24 8.46 8.87
CA GLY A 41 1.12 7.31 9.03
C GLY A 41 2.47 7.49 8.35
N ASN A 42 3.46 6.72 8.78
CA ASN A 42 4.80 6.71 8.20
C ASN A 42 4.83 5.87 6.92
N CYS A 43 5.34 6.45 5.83
CA CYS A 43 5.48 5.80 4.53
C CYS A 43 6.95 5.68 4.06
N ARG A 44 7.91 5.88 4.97
CA ARG A 44 9.34 5.69 4.71
C ARG A 44 9.66 4.21 4.44
N GLY A 45 10.63 3.95 3.55
CA GLY A 45 11.13 2.60 3.27
C GLY A 45 10.53 1.97 2.00
N PHE A 46 9.58 2.64 1.37
CA PHE A 46 8.93 2.21 0.14
C PHE A 46 9.29 3.17 -0.99
N PHE A 47 10.18 2.75 -1.87
CA PHE A 47 10.82 3.63 -2.86
C PHE A 47 10.49 3.25 -4.30
N LYS A 48 9.75 2.15 -4.51
CA LYS A 48 9.45 1.64 -5.87
C LYS A 48 8.15 2.19 -6.43
N GLY A 49 7.68 3.33 -5.93
CA GLY A 49 6.40 3.94 -6.34
C GLY A 49 5.18 3.19 -5.81
N GLU A 50 5.33 2.46 -4.70
CA GLU A 50 4.23 1.69 -4.12
C GLU A 50 3.16 2.63 -3.54
N LYS A 51 1.87 2.28 -3.69
CA LYS A 51 0.74 3.06 -3.14
C LYS A 51 0.58 2.77 -1.64
N VAL A 52 1.55 3.20 -0.84
CA VAL A 52 1.62 2.96 0.60
C VAL A 52 0.46 3.62 1.35
N CYS A 53 0.07 4.81 0.94
CA CYS A 53 -0.92 5.63 1.64
C CYS A 53 -2.34 5.31 1.19
N TYR A 54 -3.25 5.15 2.15
CA TYR A 54 -4.68 5.04 1.86
C TYR A 54 -5.27 6.43 1.56
N ASN A 55 -5.82 6.61 0.36
CA ASN A 55 -6.40 7.88 -0.13
C ASN A 55 -5.45 9.08 -0.03
N GLY A 56 -4.17 8.85 -0.30
CA GLY A 56 -3.17 9.90 -0.21
C GLY A 56 -1.86 9.51 -0.86
N GLU A 57 -0.89 10.40 -0.72
CA GLU A 57 0.47 10.23 -1.20
C GLU A 57 1.47 10.39 -0.05
N CYS A 58 2.67 9.84 -0.26
CA CYS A 58 3.74 9.93 0.71
C CYS A 58 4.48 11.26 0.53
N VAL A 59 4.25 12.22 1.44
CA VAL A 59 4.91 13.53 1.42
C VAL A 59 5.74 13.68 2.68
N ASN A 60 7.05 13.94 2.53
CA ASN A 60 7.97 14.08 3.66
C ASN A 60 7.92 12.89 4.64
N ASN A 61 7.88 11.65 4.11
CA ASN A 61 7.75 10.40 4.87
C ASN A 61 6.41 10.22 5.61
N VAL A 62 5.41 11.06 5.36
CA VAL A 62 4.10 11.01 6.00
C VAL A 62 2.99 10.91 4.95
N CYS A 63 2.03 10.03 5.16
CA CYS A 63 0.86 9.93 4.30
C CYS A 63 -0.03 11.17 4.45
N ARG A 64 -0.17 11.94 3.36
CA ARG A 64 -1.08 13.09 3.28
C ARG A 64 -2.18 12.82 2.28
N GLY A 65 -3.39 13.30 2.58
CA GLY A 65 -4.54 13.13 1.69
C GLY A 65 -4.28 13.82 0.36
N TYR A 66 -4.80 13.24 -0.72
CA TYR A 66 -4.74 13.92 -2.02
C TYR A 66 -5.45 15.27 -1.93
N PRO A 67 -4.93 16.33 -2.58
CA PRO A 67 -5.67 17.57 -2.70
C PRO A 67 -7.00 17.27 -3.40
N VAL A 68 -8.10 17.49 -2.71
CA VAL A 68 -9.43 17.46 -3.33
C VAL A 68 -9.53 18.69 -4.21
N ASN A 69 -9.42 18.50 -5.53
CA ASN A 69 -9.88 19.52 -6.47
C ASN A 69 -11.41 19.57 -6.36
N THR A 70 -11.91 20.46 -5.51
CA THR A 70 -13.27 20.96 -5.59
C THR A 70 -13.38 21.74 -6.90
N TYR A 71 -14.05 21.12 -7.88
CA TYR A 71 -14.54 21.81 -9.08
C TYR A 71 -15.76 22.66 -8.72
#